data_AF-A0A522DBE7-F1
#
_entry.id   AF-A0A522DBE7-F1
#
_cell.length_a   1.000
_cell.length_b   1.000
_cell.length_c   1.000
_cell.angle_alpha   90.00
_cell.angle_beta   90.00
_cell.angle_gamma   90.00
#
_symmetry.space_group_name_H-M   'P 1'
#
loop_
_entity.id
_entity.type
_entity.pdbx_description
1 polymer ?
#
loop_
_entity_poly.entity_id
_entity_poly.type
_entity_poly.pdbx_seq_one_letter_code
_entity_poly.pdbx_strand_id
1 'polypeptide(L)'
;MTARKIKKSPSQKDSKESGWKRRASEMRGYQMAYFMTTASGDYLRVDFNLKEKRIRLFIEDANEGGNPYYAVVTNGKVMTEKNVTTGRESGVMDRLVERAEYFNTLPPRDVRNAVRAVLDQQRKPSAKSAEVTDKKEGRQELLERTRRRYFKEEDAQGFETGEPSIRREAPRLFKELIDVILGLAICMGLYFYNRDFVIVGITAGVFGMGIGAFDMLVRGREPSVIKVILFLAAGLTSYVYGYYYF
;
A
#
# COMPACT_ATOMS: atom_id res chain seq x y z
N MET A 1 67.11 33.59 -13.74
CA MET A 1 65.95 33.57 -14.66
C MET A 1 65.46 32.14 -14.84
N THR A 2 64.31 31.73 -14.29
CA THR A 2 63.37 30.81 -14.96
C THR A 2 62.03 30.67 -14.23
N ALA A 3 61.00 31.24 -14.87
CA ALA A 3 59.58 30.90 -14.93
C ALA A 3 58.82 30.34 -13.71
N ARG A 4 58.08 31.23 -13.03
CA ARG A 4 56.92 30.91 -12.19
C ARG A 4 55.79 30.34 -13.06
N LYS A 5 55.36 29.10 -12.79
CA LYS A 5 54.19 28.47 -13.42
C LYS A 5 52.91 29.20 -12.98
N ILE A 6 52.30 29.94 -13.89
CA ILE A 6 51.01 30.59 -13.69
C ILE A 6 49.92 29.50 -13.69
N LYS A 7 49.29 29.28 -12.54
CA LYS A 7 48.06 28.48 -12.41
C LYS A 7 46.94 29.24 -13.12
N LYS A 8 46.56 28.81 -14.33
CA LYS A 8 45.32 29.25 -14.98
C LYS A 8 44.15 28.74 -14.14
N SER A 9 43.44 29.66 -13.49
CA SER A 9 42.10 29.42 -12.96
C SER A 9 41.16 29.02 -14.10
N PRO A 10 40.22 28.09 -13.88
CA PRO A 10 39.28 27.71 -14.93
C PRO A 10 38.34 28.89 -15.20
N SER A 11 38.48 29.43 -16.41
CA SER A 11 37.62 30.38 -17.09
C SER A 11 36.14 30.19 -16.75
N GLN A 12 35.64 31.03 -15.84
CA GLN A 12 34.22 31.25 -15.60
C GLN A 12 33.73 32.20 -16.70
N LYS A 13 33.41 31.64 -17.87
CA LYS A 13 32.65 32.37 -18.89
C LYS A 13 31.47 31.51 -19.35
N ASP A 14 30.32 32.16 -19.32
CA ASP A 14 29.06 31.86 -19.98
C ASP A 14 28.10 30.86 -19.29
N SER A 15 27.21 31.42 -18.46
CA SER A 15 25.76 31.31 -18.73
C SER A 15 25.01 32.39 -17.95
N LYS A 16 24.81 33.56 -18.58
CA LYS A 16 23.67 34.44 -18.23
C LYS A 16 22.38 33.62 -18.41
N GLU A 17 21.45 33.76 -17.46
CA GLU A 17 20.01 33.40 -17.52
C GLU A 17 19.53 31.96 -17.20
N SER A 18 20.38 31.00 -16.84
CA SER A 18 19.85 29.73 -16.31
C SER A 18 19.90 29.76 -14.77
N GLY A 19 18.77 29.60 -14.07
CA GLY A 19 18.74 29.52 -12.59
C GLY A 19 19.52 28.35 -11.97
N TRP A 20 20.22 27.56 -12.80
CA TRP A 20 21.05 26.44 -12.42
C TRP A 20 22.40 26.87 -11.84
N LYS A 21 22.71 26.39 -10.64
CA LYS A 21 24.04 26.48 -10.02
C LYS A 21 24.84 25.21 -10.30
N ARG A 22 26.14 25.34 -10.51
CA ARG A 22 27.06 24.23 -10.83
C ARG A 22 27.96 23.91 -9.64
N ARG A 23 28.15 22.63 -9.33
CA ARG A 23 29.14 22.13 -8.35
C ARG A 23 29.70 20.76 -8.75
N ALA A 24 30.74 20.31 -8.06
CA ALA A 24 31.18 18.91 -8.14
C ALA A 24 30.09 18.00 -7.55
N SER A 25 29.89 16.80 -8.12
CA SER A 25 28.91 15.88 -7.56
C SER A 25 29.45 15.20 -6.30
N GLU A 26 28.61 15.13 -5.26
CA GLU A 26 28.87 14.39 -4.03
C GLU A 26 28.58 12.88 -4.18
N MET A 27 27.92 12.49 -5.28
CA MET A 27 27.46 11.13 -5.49
C MET A 27 28.56 10.29 -6.15
N ARG A 28 28.84 9.11 -5.60
CA ARG A 28 29.86 8.20 -6.15
C ARG A 28 29.55 7.81 -7.59
N GLY A 29 30.53 7.95 -8.48
CA GLY A 29 30.41 7.64 -9.90
C GLY A 29 29.89 8.79 -10.76
N TYR A 30 29.68 9.98 -10.19
CA TYR A 30 29.31 11.19 -10.91
C TYR A 30 30.41 12.25 -10.81
N GLN A 31 30.54 13.08 -11.85
CA GLN A 31 31.62 14.07 -11.94
C GLN A 31 31.12 15.45 -11.51
N MET A 32 30.00 15.87 -12.08
CA MET A 32 29.45 17.21 -11.89
C MET A 32 27.97 17.15 -11.56
N ALA A 33 27.48 18.19 -10.89
CA ALA A 33 26.08 18.37 -10.56
C ALA A 33 25.62 19.78 -10.93
N TYR A 34 24.41 19.87 -11.48
CA TYR A 34 23.65 21.12 -11.55
C TYR A 34 22.48 21.04 -10.59
N PHE A 35 22.16 22.13 -9.91
CA PHE A 35 20.98 22.21 -9.05
C PHE A 35 20.29 23.57 -9.14
N MET A 36 19.00 23.59 -8.86
CA MET A 36 18.20 24.80 -8.73
C MET A 36 17.05 24.57 -7.75
N THR A 37 16.48 25.66 -7.28
CA THR A 37 15.20 25.65 -6.59
C THR A 37 14.17 26.31 -7.49
N THR A 38 13.03 25.66 -7.73
CA THR A 38 11.96 26.18 -8.57
C THR A 38 11.19 27.29 -7.84
N ALA A 39 10.35 28.04 -8.56
CA ALA A 39 9.45 29.02 -7.94
C ALA A 39 8.44 28.36 -6.99
N SER A 40 8.06 27.10 -7.27
CA SER A 40 7.20 26.28 -6.42
C SER A 40 7.89 25.77 -5.14
N GLY A 41 9.20 26.00 -4.99
CA GLY A 41 9.99 25.54 -3.85
C GLY A 41 10.63 24.17 -4.02
N ASP A 42 10.45 23.50 -5.15
CA ASP A 42 11.08 22.19 -5.39
C ASP A 42 12.58 22.33 -5.57
N TYR A 43 13.35 21.41 -4.99
CA TYR A 43 14.78 21.33 -5.24
C TYR A 43 15.08 20.31 -6.34
N LEU A 44 15.61 20.78 -7.46
CA LEU A 44 16.01 19.94 -8.59
C LEU A 44 17.53 19.81 -8.63
N ARG A 45 18.03 18.58 -8.82
CA ARG A 45 19.46 18.31 -9.00
C ARG A 45 19.69 17.26 -10.09
N VAL A 46 20.71 17.50 -10.91
CA VAL A 46 21.16 16.62 -11.99
C VAL A 46 22.62 16.32 -11.79
N ASP A 47 22.94 15.11 -11.32
CA ASP A 47 24.31 14.61 -11.27
C ASP A 47 24.60 13.84 -12.56
N PHE A 48 25.78 14.01 -13.17
CA PHE A 48 26.10 13.33 -14.42
C PHE A 48 27.56 12.90 -14.53
N ASN A 49 27.75 11.83 -15.30
CA ASN A 49 29.03 11.32 -15.76
C ASN A 49 28.90 11.06 -17.27
N LEU A 50 29.48 11.93 -18.08
CA LEU A 50 29.40 11.84 -19.54
C LEU A 50 30.15 10.63 -20.08
N LYS A 51 31.24 10.20 -19.42
CA LYS A 51 32.04 9.04 -19.83
C LYS A 51 31.25 7.74 -19.71
N GLU A 52 30.51 7.59 -18.62
CA GLU A 52 29.66 6.42 -18.35
C GLU A 52 28.23 6.57 -18.89
N LYS A 53 27.91 7.69 -19.56
CA LYS A 53 26.55 8.03 -20.03
C LYS A 53 25.50 7.83 -18.94
N ARG A 54 25.85 8.26 -17.72
CA ARG A 54 25.06 8.06 -16.51
C ARG A 54 24.61 9.39 -15.96
N ILE A 55 23.33 9.53 -15.71
CA ILE A 55 22.69 10.74 -15.20
C ILE A 55 21.79 10.35 -14.04
N ARG A 56 21.86 11.07 -12.93
CA ARG A 56 20.94 10.96 -11.81
C ARG A 56 20.14 12.24 -11.71
N LEU A 57 18.83 12.08 -11.81
CA LEU A 57 17.84 13.12 -11.60
C LEU A 57 17.38 13.01 -10.16
N PHE A 58 17.40 14.11 -9.42
CA PHE A 58 16.99 14.20 -8.04
C PHE A 58 15.99 15.35 -7.89
N ILE A 59 14.94 15.10 -7.12
CA ILE A 59 13.90 16.07 -6.81
C ILE A 59 13.51 15.96 -5.34
N GLU A 60 13.43 17.08 -4.65
CA GLU A 60 12.66 17.21 -3.40
C GLU A 60 11.37 17.93 -3.76
N ASP A 61 10.24 17.23 -3.61
CA ASP A 61 8.94 17.77 -3.99
C ASP A 61 8.37 18.61 -2.83
N ALA A 62 8.23 19.91 -3.05
CA ALA A 62 7.74 20.83 -2.02
C ALA A 62 6.27 20.55 -1.65
N ASN A 63 5.45 20.08 -2.60
CA ASN A 63 4.05 19.75 -2.35
C ASN A 63 3.91 18.51 -1.47
N GLU A 64 4.89 17.60 -1.51
CA GLU A 64 4.95 16.42 -0.64
C GLU A 64 5.78 16.67 0.64
N GLY A 65 5.87 17.91 1.10
CA GLY A 65 6.59 18.26 2.32
C GLY A 65 8.11 18.16 2.20
N GLY A 66 8.65 18.28 0.98
CA GLY A 66 10.08 18.17 0.70
C GLY A 66 10.59 16.74 0.58
N ASN A 67 9.72 15.76 0.28
CA ASN A 67 10.12 14.37 0.18
C ASN A 67 11.16 14.18 -0.96
N PRO A 68 12.33 13.59 -0.67
CA PRO A 68 13.40 13.38 -1.64
C PRO A 68 13.20 12.13 -2.50
N TYR A 69 13.39 12.29 -3.81
CA TYR A 69 13.29 11.25 -4.82
C TYR A 69 14.47 11.31 -5.79
N TYR A 70 14.83 10.15 -6.36
CA TYR A 70 15.79 10.13 -7.47
C TYR A 70 15.48 9.06 -8.51
N ALA A 71 15.85 9.39 -9.75
CA ALA A 71 15.90 8.47 -10.87
C ALA A 71 17.34 8.38 -11.38
N VAL A 72 17.81 7.17 -11.69
CA VAL A 72 19.10 6.95 -12.36
C VAL A 72 18.85 6.52 -13.80
N VAL A 73 19.39 7.28 -14.72
CA VAL A 73 19.38 7.02 -16.16
C VAL A 73 20.77 6.57 -16.58
N THR A 74 20.86 5.43 -17.26
CA THR A 74 22.12 4.95 -17.86
C THR A 74 21.86 4.61 -19.31
N ASN A 75 22.71 5.10 -20.22
CA ASN A 75 22.56 4.88 -21.67
C ASN A 75 21.16 5.26 -22.21
N GLY A 76 20.56 6.33 -21.66
CA GLY A 76 19.23 6.79 -22.06
C GLY A 76 18.06 5.89 -21.61
N LYS A 77 18.31 4.92 -20.71
CA LYS A 77 17.26 4.10 -20.09
C LYS A 77 17.18 4.39 -18.60
N VAL A 78 15.96 4.44 -18.07
CA VAL A 78 15.73 4.56 -16.62
C VAL A 78 16.05 3.22 -15.97
N MET A 79 17.01 3.20 -15.05
CA MET A 79 17.50 2.00 -14.36
C MET A 79 16.90 1.85 -12.97
N THR A 80 16.58 2.95 -12.31
CA THR A 80 16.13 2.97 -10.92
C THR A 80 15.33 4.23 -10.68
N GLU A 81 14.21 4.09 -9.97
CA GLU A 81 13.41 5.20 -9.47
C GLU A 81 13.04 4.90 -8.03
N LYS A 82 13.47 5.75 -7.09
CA LYS A 82 13.29 5.50 -5.67
C LYS A 82 12.99 6.76 -4.88
N ASN A 83 12.17 6.60 -3.86
CA ASN A 83 12.07 7.54 -2.76
C ASN A 83 13.27 7.33 -1.83
N VAL A 84 13.97 8.41 -1.47
CA VAL A 84 15.19 8.33 -0.63
C VAL A 84 14.83 8.02 0.82
N THR A 85 13.74 8.57 1.34
CA THR A 85 13.28 8.38 2.72
C THR A 85 12.83 6.93 2.96
N THR A 86 12.03 6.36 2.06
CA THR A 86 11.46 5.02 2.24
C THR A 86 12.27 3.91 1.56
N GLY A 87 13.15 4.26 0.62
CA GLY A 87 13.89 3.31 -0.22
C GLY A 87 13.05 2.55 -1.24
N ARG A 88 11.72 2.76 -1.26
CA ARG A 88 10.77 2.06 -2.13
C ARG A 88 10.83 2.60 -3.55
N GLU A 89 10.48 1.74 -4.51
CA GLU A 89 10.27 2.15 -5.88
C GLU A 89 9.10 3.15 -5.96
N SER A 90 9.28 4.23 -6.70
CA SER A 90 8.29 5.30 -6.84
C SER A 90 8.33 5.84 -8.27
N GLY A 91 7.20 6.28 -8.81
CA GLY A 91 7.15 6.99 -10.11
C GLY A 91 7.81 8.37 -10.00
N VAL A 92 9.14 8.42 -10.05
CA VAL A 92 9.91 9.68 -9.98
C VAL A 92 9.86 10.36 -11.34
N MET A 93 9.86 9.59 -12.43
CA MET A 93 9.81 10.12 -13.78
C MET A 93 8.54 10.95 -14.04
N ASP A 94 7.39 10.54 -13.50
CA ASP A 94 6.13 11.28 -13.63
C ASP A 94 6.26 12.69 -13.00
N ARG A 95 6.81 12.76 -11.78
CA ARG A 95 7.08 14.03 -11.07
C ARG A 95 8.08 14.93 -11.82
N LEU A 96 9.07 14.31 -12.47
CA LEU A 96 10.08 15.03 -13.26
C LEU A 96 9.50 15.54 -14.59
N VAL A 97 8.54 14.84 -15.18
CA VAL A 97 7.86 15.21 -16.44
C VAL A 97 7.03 16.48 -16.28
N GLU A 98 6.38 16.66 -15.13
CA GLU A 98 5.67 17.90 -14.76
C GLU A 98 6.61 19.10 -14.75
N ARG A 99 7.89 18.87 -14.40
CA ARG A 99 8.93 19.89 -14.27
C ARG A 99 9.91 19.91 -15.45
N ALA A 100 9.55 19.28 -16.58
CA ALA A 100 10.43 19.16 -17.75
C ALA A 100 10.91 20.52 -18.30
N GLU A 101 10.10 21.57 -18.15
CA GLU A 101 10.45 22.93 -18.59
C GLU A 101 11.74 23.44 -17.92
N TYR A 102 11.93 23.14 -16.64
CA TYR A 102 13.15 23.50 -15.92
C TYR A 102 14.36 22.74 -16.48
N PHE A 103 14.21 21.45 -16.78
CA PHE A 103 15.28 20.64 -17.37
C PHE A 103 15.69 21.11 -18.77
N ASN A 104 14.78 21.74 -19.53
CA ASN A 104 15.10 22.32 -20.84
C ASN A 104 16.04 23.55 -20.76
N THR A 105 16.19 24.15 -19.57
CA THR A 105 17.10 25.28 -19.33
C THR A 105 18.51 24.85 -18.87
N LEU A 106 18.74 23.54 -18.70
CA LEU A 106 19.98 23.00 -18.12
C LEU A 106 21.24 23.33 -18.97
N PRO A 107 22.30 23.96 -18.44
CA PRO A 107 23.37 24.54 -19.27
C PRO A 107 24.07 23.57 -20.24
N PRO A 108 24.53 22.38 -19.82
CA PRO A 108 25.22 21.46 -20.73
C PRO A 108 24.25 20.85 -21.75
N ARG A 109 24.49 21.09 -23.04
CA ARG A 109 23.63 20.60 -24.13
C ARG A 109 23.53 19.07 -24.14
N ASP A 110 24.62 18.35 -23.93
CA ASP A 110 24.63 16.88 -23.95
C ASP A 110 23.76 16.28 -22.84
N VAL A 111 23.88 16.83 -21.63
CA VAL A 111 23.08 16.40 -20.47
C VAL A 111 21.62 16.80 -20.68
N ARG A 112 21.35 18.03 -21.13
CA ARG A 112 20.01 18.52 -21.45
C ARG A 112 19.31 17.63 -22.47
N ASN A 113 19.98 17.29 -23.58
CA ASN A 113 19.44 16.44 -24.63
C ASN A 113 19.17 15.02 -24.13
N ALA A 114 20.07 14.46 -23.31
CA ALA A 114 19.88 13.14 -22.73
C ALA A 114 18.69 13.11 -21.75
N VAL A 115 18.56 14.11 -20.88
CA VAL A 115 17.43 14.23 -19.94
C VAL A 115 16.13 14.43 -20.70
N ARG A 116 16.10 15.37 -21.66
CA ARG A 116 14.93 15.62 -22.50
C ARG A 116 14.47 14.38 -23.25
N ALA A 117 15.39 13.64 -23.88
CA ALA A 117 15.05 12.42 -24.59
C ALA A 117 14.37 11.38 -23.69
N VAL A 118 14.81 11.28 -22.43
CA VAL A 118 14.25 10.35 -21.46
C VAL A 118 12.90 10.82 -20.92
N LEU A 119 12.73 12.12 -20.66
CA LEU A 119 11.44 12.70 -20.27
C LEU A 119 10.41 12.60 -21.42
N ASP A 120 10.83 12.86 -22.66
CA ASP A 120 9.95 12.77 -23.84
C ASP A 120 9.52 11.32 -24.12
N GLN A 121 10.35 10.33 -23.82
CA GLN A 121 9.97 8.90 -23.89
C GLN A 121 8.86 8.55 -22.90
N GLN A 122 8.81 9.20 -21.74
CA GLN A 122 7.75 9.02 -20.74
C GLN A 122 6.50 9.86 -21.07
N ARG A 123 6.66 11.02 -21.73
CA ARG A 123 5.54 11.87 -22.19
C ARG A 123 4.75 11.28 -23.34
N LYS A 124 5.40 10.57 -24.26
CA LYS A 124 4.66 9.84 -25.30
C LYS A 124 3.74 8.86 -24.58
N PRO A 125 2.42 8.86 -24.82
CA PRO A 125 1.59 7.75 -24.41
C PRO A 125 2.15 6.58 -25.20
N SER A 126 3.01 5.80 -24.55
CA SER A 126 3.50 4.60 -25.14
C SER A 126 2.23 3.81 -25.52
N ALA A 127 2.20 3.15 -26.68
CA ALA A 127 1.17 2.14 -26.90
C ALA A 127 1.19 1.06 -25.78
N LYS A 128 2.30 1.01 -25.01
CA LYS A 128 2.43 0.34 -23.73
C LYS A 128 1.69 1.00 -22.57
N SER A 129 1.22 2.23 -22.61
CA SER A 129 0.37 2.82 -21.57
C SER A 129 -1.04 2.25 -21.67
N ALA A 130 -1.52 1.96 -22.89
CA ALA A 130 -2.72 1.14 -23.06
C ALA A 130 -2.46 -0.32 -22.62
N GLU A 131 -1.35 -0.95 -23.03
CA GLU A 131 -1.02 -2.34 -22.65
C GLU A 131 -0.56 -2.52 -21.19
N VAL A 132 -0.06 -1.48 -20.52
CA VAL A 132 0.34 -1.46 -19.10
C VAL A 132 -0.83 -1.02 -18.25
N THR A 133 -1.77 -0.23 -18.75
CA THR A 133 -3.10 -0.14 -18.12
C THR A 133 -3.80 -1.49 -18.23
N ASP A 134 -3.79 -2.17 -19.39
CA ASP A 134 -4.35 -3.52 -19.57
C ASP A 134 -3.60 -4.60 -18.74
N LYS A 135 -2.26 -4.50 -18.59
CA LYS A 135 -1.48 -5.38 -17.71
C LYS A 135 -1.55 -5.00 -16.24
N LYS A 136 -1.76 -3.73 -15.89
CA LYS A 136 -2.01 -3.30 -14.51
C LYS A 136 -3.42 -3.66 -14.10
N GLU A 137 -4.40 -3.53 -14.98
CA GLU A 137 -5.77 -4.02 -14.83
C GLU A 137 -5.75 -5.54 -14.76
N GLY A 138 -5.08 -6.25 -15.68
CA GLY A 138 -4.93 -7.71 -15.61
C GLY A 138 -4.15 -8.18 -14.38
N ARG A 139 -3.12 -7.46 -13.92
CA ARG A 139 -2.40 -7.76 -12.68
C ARG A 139 -3.22 -7.39 -11.45
N GLN A 140 -4.01 -6.32 -11.48
CA GLN A 140 -4.95 -5.94 -10.42
C GLN A 140 -6.11 -6.92 -10.36
N GLU A 141 -6.62 -7.41 -11.47
CA GLU A 141 -7.63 -8.47 -11.55
C GLU A 141 -7.05 -9.81 -11.08
N LEU A 142 -5.79 -10.13 -11.41
CA LEU A 142 -5.11 -11.31 -10.88
C LEU A 142 -4.81 -11.16 -9.39
N LEU A 143 -4.44 -9.96 -8.91
CA LEU A 143 -4.26 -9.66 -7.50
C LEU A 143 -5.58 -9.65 -6.75
N GLU A 144 -6.67 -9.19 -7.36
CA GLU A 144 -8.03 -9.22 -6.82
C GLU A 144 -8.60 -10.63 -6.84
N ARG A 145 -8.37 -11.41 -7.90
CA ARG A 145 -8.73 -12.84 -7.94
C ARG A 145 -7.95 -13.60 -6.89
N THR A 146 -6.64 -13.33 -6.73
CA THR A 146 -5.81 -13.93 -5.69
C THR A 146 -6.23 -13.45 -4.31
N ARG A 147 -6.53 -12.16 -4.12
CA ARG A 147 -7.04 -11.57 -2.88
C ARG A 147 -8.38 -12.18 -2.50
N ARG A 148 -9.35 -12.28 -3.41
CA ARG A 148 -10.63 -12.95 -3.16
C ARG A 148 -10.48 -14.45 -2.87
N ARG A 149 -9.45 -15.10 -3.42
CA ARG A 149 -9.21 -16.55 -3.25
C ARG A 149 -8.47 -16.90 -1.95
N TYR A 150 -7.57 -16.02 -1.50
CA TYR A 150 -6.72 -16.26 -0.32
C TYR A 150 -7.03 -15.37 0.88
N PHE A 151 -7.57 -14.17 0.65
CA PHE A 151 -8.09 -13.25 1.66
C PHE A 151 -9.62 -13.19 1.52
N LYS A 152 -10.32 -14.17 2.09
CA LYS A 152 -11.73 -13.98 2.43
C LYS A 152 -11.81 -12.76 3.35
N GLU A 153 -12.81 -11.91 3.13
CA GLU A 153 -13.09 -10.68 3.90
C GLU A 153 -13.50 -10.96 5.37
N GLU A 154 -12.97 -12.00 6.00
CA GLU A 154 -13.18 -12.32 7.40
C GLU A 154 -12.11 -11.66 8.30
N ASP A 155 -10.93 -11.29 7.77
CA ASP A 155 -9.81 -10.78 8.59
C ASP A 155 -9.43 -9.30 8.40
N ALA A 156 -10.26 -8.48 7.74
CA ALA A 156 -9.95 -7.05 7.51
C ALA A 156 -10.77 -6.09 8.39
N GLN A 157 -11.13 -6.50 9.61
CA GLN A 157 -11.59 -5.58 10.66
C GLN A 157 -10.50 -5.36 11.69
N GLY A 158 -9.56 -4.48 11.35
CA GLY A 158 -8.56 -4.02 12.28
C GLY A 158 -7.89 -2.79 11.71
N PHE A 159 -8.35 -1.63 12.19
CA PHE A 159 -7.82 -0.28 12.00
C PHE A 159 -8.42 0.60 10.90
N GLU A 160 -9.03 1.66 11.43
CA GLU A 160 -9.21 3.02 10.89
C GLU A 160 -10.54 3.38 10.20
N THR A 161 -11.38 4.03 11.04
CA THR A 161 -12.09 5.31 10.80
C THR A 161 -12.86 5.51 9.50
N GLY A 162 -14.19 5.62 9.64
CA GLY A 162 -15.02 6.45 8.75
C GLY A 162 -16.16 5.73 8.04
N GLU A 163 -17.37 5.98 8.54
CA GLU A 163 -18.70 5.86 7.90
C GLU A 163 -19.44 4.48 7.86
N PRO A 164 -20.73 4.45 8.26
CA PRO A 164 -21.54 3.26 8.27
C PRO A 164 -22.16 3.04 6.88
N SER A 165 -21.53 2.19 6.07
CA SER A 165 -22.22 1.66 4.90
C SER A 165 -23.15 0.52 5.33
N ILE A 166 -24.45 0.78 5.31
CA ILE A 166 -25.50 -0.22 5.49
C ILE A 166 -25.45 -1.16 4.28
N ARG A 167 -24.58 -2.19 4.33
CA ARG A 167 -24.54 -3.27 3.35
C ARG A 167 -25.16 -4.53 3.95
N ARG A 168 -26.46 -4.70 3.64
CA ARG A 168 -27.28 -5.93 3.69
C ARG A 168 -26.56 -7.19 4.22
N GLU A 169 -26.54 -7.37 5.54
CA GLU A 169 -26.13 -8.61 6.25
C GLU A 169 -27.22 -9.69 6.27
N ALA A 170 -28.13 -9.70 5.30
CA ALA A 170 -29.32 -10.55 5.35
C ALA A 170 -29.05 -12.08 5.35
N PRO A 171 -27.95 -12.66 4.83
CA PRO A 171 -27.82 -14.13 4.82
C PRO A 171 -27.07 -14.75 6.02
N ARG A 172 -26.45 -13.95 6.92
CA ARG A 172 -25.73 -14.48 8.10
C ARG A 172 -26.67 -14.72 9.29
N LEU A 173 -27.49 -13.71 9.62
CA LEU A 173 -28.44 -13.78 10.74
C LEU A 173 -29.46 -14.92 10.61
N PHE A 174 -29.92 -15.24 9.39
CA PHE A 174 -30.88 -16.34 9.19
C PHE A 174 -30.30 -17.71 9.51
N LYS A 175 -29.01 -17.94 9.25
CA LYS A 175 -28.38 -19.25 9.54
C LYS A 175 -28.14 -19.42 11.03
N GLU A 176 -27.77 -18.34 11.71
CA GLU A 176 -27.62 -18.32 13.16
C GLU A 176 -28.97 -18.52 13.87
N LEU A 177 -30.03 -17.90 13.34
CA LEU A 177 -31.38 -18.07 13.85
C LEU A 177 -31.84 -19.53 13.79
N ILE A 178 -31.50 -20.27 12.73
CA ILE A 178 -31.84 -21.70 12.60
C ILE A 178 -31.19 -22.53 13.72
N ASP A 179 -29.91 -22.30 14.03
CA ASP A 179 -29.22 -23.05 15.09
C ASP A 179 -29.83 -22.77 16.47
N VAL A 180 -30.21 -21.51 16.72
CA VAL A 180 -30.87 -21.11 17.98
C VAL A 180 -32.26 -21.73 18.09
N ILE A 181 -33.06 -21.71 17.03
CA ILE A 181 -34.38 -22.35 17.00
C ILE A 181 -34.26 -23.86 17.23
N LEU A 182 -33.29 -24.51 16.57
CA LEU A 182 -33.06 -25.94 16.73
C LEU A 182 -32.69 -26.29 18.17
N GLY A 183 -31.79 -25.52 18.79
CA GLY A 183 -31.41 -25.72 20.19
C GLY A 183 -32.55 -25.50 21.16
N LEU A 184 -33.34 -24.46 20.96
CA LEU A 184 -34.54 -24.20 21.76
C LEU A 184 -35.57 -25.33 21.61
N ALA A 185 -35.79 -25.84 20.40
CA ALA A 185 -36.70 -26.95 20.17
C ALA A 185 -36.26 -28.23 20.89
N ILE A 186 -34.97 -28.55 20.88
CA ILE A 186 -34.41 -29.70 21.61
C ILE A 186 -34.58 -29.52 23.12
N CYS A 187 -34.21 -28.36 23.66
CA CYS A 187 -34.33 -28.06 25.08
C CYS A 187 -35.79 -28.09 25.54
N MET A 188 -36.69 -27.52 24.76
CA MET A 188 -38.13 -27.49 25.05
C MET A 188 -38.73 -28.92 24.98
N GLY A 189 -38.36 -29.72 23.99
CA GLY A 189 -38.78 -31.12 23.89
C GLY A 189 -38.34 -31.95 25.09
N LEU A 190 -37.07 -31.80 25.50
CA LEU A 190 -36.54 -32.48 26.68
C LEU A 190 -37.18 -32.02 27.98
N TYR A 191 -37.50 -30.72 28.09
CA TYR A 191 -38.26 -30.20 29.22
C TYR A 191 -39.66 -30.81 29.30
N PHE A 192 -40.41 -30.88 28.19
CA PHE A 192 -41.75 -31.45 28.21
C PHE A 192 -41.76 -32.95 28.51
N TYR A 193 -40.72 -33.67 28.09
CA TYR A 193 -40.58 -35.11 28.31
C TYR A 193 -40.14 -35.43 29.75
N ASN A 194 -39.04 -34.82 30.24
CA ASN A 194 -38.47 -35.17 31.53
C ASN A 194 -39.01 -34.31 32.69
N ARG A 195 -39.58 -33.13 32.40
CA ARG A 195 -39.97 -32.11 33.40
C ARG A 195 -38.85 -31.70 34.35
N ASP A 196 -37.60 -31.87 33.92
CA ASP A 196 -36.41 -31.64 34.72
C ASP A 196 -35.56 -30.52 34.10
N PHE A 197 -35.39 -29.43 34.85
CA PHE A 197 -34.60 -28.28 34.45
C PHE A 197 -33.09 -28.52 34.50
N VAL A 198 -32.63 -29.49 35.30
CA VAL A 198 -31.21 -29.89 35.38
C VAL A 198 -30.78 -30.54 34.07
N ILE A 199 -31.58 -31.48 33.56
CA ILE A 199 -31.33 -32.16 32.27
C ILE A 199 -31.34 -31.15 31.12
N VAL A 200 -32.27 -30.20 31.15
CA VAL A 200 -32.33 -29.10 30.16
C VAL A 200 -31.08 -28.23 30.25
N GLY A 201 -30.63 -27.90 31.46
CA GLY A 201 -29.43 -27.10 31.69
C GLY A 201 -28.15 -27.76 31.15
N ILE A 202 -27.95 -29.04 31.47
CA ILE A 202 -26.83 -29.83 30.95
C ILE A 202 -26.88 -29.90 29.42
N THR A 203 -28.07 -30.18 28.86
CA THR A 203 -28.24 -30.33 27.41
C THR A 203 -27.99 -29.03 26.67
N ALA A 204 -28.47 -27.89 27.19
CA ALA A 204 -28.19 -26.57 26.63
C ALA A 204 -26.69 -26.26 26.62
N GLY A 205 -25.96 -26.58 27.70
CA GLY A 205 -24.52 -26.40 27.77
C GLY A 205 -23.74 -27.26 26.77
N VAL A 206 -24.07 -28.55 26.69
CA VAL A 206 -23.46 -29.48 25.71
C VAL A 206 -23.77 -29.04 24.28
N PHE A 207 -25.01 -28.62 24.01
CA PHE A 207 -25.42 -28.13 22.70
C PHE A 207 -24.71 -26.83 22.31
N GLY A 208 -24.57 -25.88 23.24
CA GLY A 208 -23.84 -24.62 23.02
C GLY A 208 -22.38 -24.85 22.63
N MET A 209 -21.67 -25.73 23.36
CA MET A 209 -20.31 -26.13 22.99
C MET A 209 -20.27 -26.90 21.67
N GLY A 210 -21.24 -27.80 21.46
CA GLY A 210 -21.36 -28.62 20.26
C GLY A 210 -21.55 -27.81 18.98
N ILE A 211 -22.39 -26.77 18.99
CA ILE A 211 -22.53 -25.89 17.82
C ILE A 211 -21.25 -25.11 17.57
N GLY A 212 -20.59 -24.59 18.60
CA GLY A 212 -19.32 -23.89 18.44
C GLY A 212 -18.27 -24.78 17.75
N ALA A 213 -18.17 -26.04 18.18
CA ALA A 213 -17.31 -27.03 17.53
C ALA A 213 -17.78 -27.38 16.11
N PHE A 214 -19.09 -27.51 15.88
CA PHE A 214 -19.66 -27.82 14.56
C PHE A 214 -19.41 -26.68 13.55
N ASP A 215 -19.46 -25.42 13.98
CA ASP A 215 -19.13 -24.28 13.14
C ASP A 215 -17.66 -24.30 12.71
N MET A 216 -16.74 -24.59 13.64
CA MET A 216 -15.31 -24.68 13.34
C MET A 216 -14.99 -25.88 12.44
N LEU A 217 -15.45 -27.08 12.82
CA LEU A 217 -15.01 -28.34 12.21
C LEU A 217 -15.75 -28.68 10.92
N VAL A 218 -17.05 -28.38 10.84
CA VAL A 218 -17.89 -28.81 9.72
C VAL A 218 -18.19 -27.65 8.78
N ARG A 219 -18.45 -26.45 9.31
CA ARG A 219 -18.81 -25.29 8.49
C ARG A 219 -17.62 -24.43 8.11
N GLY A 220 -16.46 -24.64 8.73
CA GLY A 220 -15.22 -23.90 8.47
C GLY A 220 -15.38 -22.40 8.70
N ARG A 221 -16.16 -22.00 9.71
CA ARG A 221 -16.44 -20.61 10.09
C ARG A 221 -16.02 -20.36 11.52
N GLU A 222 -15.80 -19.09 11.85
CA GLU A 222 -15.63 -18.68 13.23
C GLU A 222 -16.90 -19.00 14.03
N PRO A 223 -16.77 -19.61 15.23
CA PRO A 223 -17.93 -19.87 16.09
C PRO A 223 -18.56 -18.53 16.48
N SER A 224 -19.88 -18.40 16.38
CA SER A 224 -20.51 -17.19 16.92
C SER A 224 -20.47 -17.26 18.45
N VAL A 225 -19.56 -16.50 19.04
CA VAL A 225 -19.34 -16.45 20.50
C VAL A 225 -20.65 -16.14 21.24
N ILE A 226 -21.49 -15.30 20.63
CA ILE A 226 -22.80 -14.88 21.16
C ILE A 226 -23.72 -16.09 21.39
N LYS A 227 -23.86 -17.03 20.44
CA LYS A 227 -24.78 -18.17 20.62
C LYS A 227 -24.23 -19.18 21.63
N VAL A 228 -22.92 -19.38 21.65
CA VAL A 228 -22.26 -20.27 22.63
C VAL A 228 -22.49 -19.72 24.04
N ILE A 229 -22.24 -18.43 24.26
CA ILE A 229 -22.50 -17.78 25.56
C ILE A 229 -23.98 -17.84 25.92
N LEU A 230 -24.89 -17.59 24.96
CA LEU A 230 -26.33 -17.66 25.20
C LEU A 230 -26.75 -19.04 25.72
N PHE A 231 -26.32 -20.11 25.05
CA PHE A 231 -26.66 -21.48 25.46
C PHE A 231 -25.97 -21.90 26.76
N LEU A 232 -24.74 -21.44 27.02
CA LEU A 232 -24.05 -21.68 28.29
C LEU A 232 -24.72 -20.94 29.45
N ALA A 233 -25.07 -19.66 29.27
CA ALA A 233 -25.73 -18.86 30.29
C ALA A 233 -27.15 -19.35 30.57
N ALA A 234 -27.92 -19.66 29.51
CA ALA A 234 -29.24 -20.26 29.65
C ALA A 234 -29.16 -21.63 30.33
N GLY A 235 -28.19 -22.47 29.92
CA GLY A 235 -27.95 -23.78 30.51
C GLY A 235 -27.58 -23.71 31.99
N LEU A 236 -26.66 -22.81 32.35
CA LEU A 236 -26.28 -22.55 33.75
C LEU A 236 -27.48 -22.06 34.56
N THR A 237 -28.26 -21.13 34.01
CA THR A 237 -29.45 -20.59 34.69
C THR A 237 -30.49 -21.69 34.92
N SER A 238 -30.78 -22.51 33.90
CA SER A 238 -31.70 -23.65 34.03
C SER A 238 -31.18 -24.72 34.98
N TYR A 239 -29.87 -25.00 34.97
CA TYR A 239 -29.26 -25.96 35.88
C TYR A 239 -29.38 -25.51 37.33
N VAL A 240 -28.99 -24.26 37.63
CA VAL A 240 -29.08 -23.69 38.98
C VAL A 240 -30.53 -23.63 39.42
N TYR A 241 -31.44 -23.16 38.56
CA TYR A 241 -32.86 -23.12 38.87
C TYR A 241 -33.42 -24.52 39.16
N GLY A 242 -33.10 -25.49 38.31
CA GLY A 242 -33.52 -26.87 38.47
C GLY A 242 -32.94 -27.56 39.70
N TYR A 243 -31.73 -27.19 40.12
CA TYR A 243 -31.10 -27.79 41.28
C TYR A 243 -31.62 -27.24 42.62
N TYR A 244 -32.02 -25.96 42.67
CA TYR A 244 -32.44 -25.30 43.91
C TYR A 244 -33.95 -25.18 44.08
N TYR A 245 -34.73 -25.14 43.00
CA TYR A 245 -36.17 -24.85 43.03
C TYR A 245 -37.05 -26.01 42.54
N PHE A 246 -36.45 -27.06 41.97
CA PHE A 246 -37.10 -28.30 41.55
C PHE A 246 -36.38 -29.50 42.15
#